data_AF-A0A0Q7TKW7-F1
#
_entry.id   AF-A0A0Q7TKW7-F1
#
_cell.length_a   1.000
_cell.length_b   1.000
_cell.length_c   1.000
_cell.angle_alpha   90.00
_cell.angle_beta   90.00
_cell.angle_gamma   90.00
#
_symmetry.space_group_name_H-M   'P 1'
#
loop_
_entity.id
_entity.type
_entity.pdbx_description
1 polymer ?
#
loop_
_entity_poly.entity_id
_entity_poly.type
_entity_poly.pdbx_seq_one_letter_code
_entity_poly.pdbx_strand_id
1 'polypeptide(L)'
;MTQLALYETARAALAECRRVDEVKEIRDKAEAVRAYARMARDVQLEMDAAELRLRAERRMGILVASMKATGELHVGGRPKTGTDEEPVSKVKLDDLGIDKKLSARSQKVGGIAEQAFEAMVARTRQRIADGAGKVSLDVINDLKKADAKAAHAARVHQGCDVDDLATLIAEGRKFGAILIDPPWKFAARGAGGDGRSAGEHYTTSGLDPIKALPLADLAADNCVMFMWMVDWCPKWAFELIEHWGFDHKTTAFTWAKENASGEGWHMGQGYWTRSNPEDCWLATRGHPQRMNADVRQLIVAPVMEHSRKPDEIHDRIMRLVEGPYLEIYARRPRDGWVTWGNEISREQFARDAAGQPITHDEKTGEVVE
;
A
#
# COMPACT_ATOMS: atom_id res chain seq x y z
N MET A 1 -29.95 -22.81 -28.59
CA MET A 1 -28.97 -21.70 -28.58
C MET A 1 -27.93 -22.02 -27.51
N THR A 2 -26.63 -22.00 -27.81
CA THR A 2 -25.58 -22.33 -26.82
C THR A 2 -25.34 -21.15 -25.87
N GLN A 3 -24.74 -21.39 -24.68
CA GLN A 3 -24.36 -20.32 -23.75
C GLN A 3 -23.44 -19.27 -24.42
N LEU A 4 -22.46 -19.71 -25.22
CA LEU A 4 -21.59 -18.84 -26.01
C LEU A 4 -22.37 -17.97 -27.01
N ALA A 5 -23.37 -18.54 -27.70
CA ALA A 5 -24.18 -17.79 -28.67
C ALA A 5 -25.05 -16.72 -27.98
N LEU A 6 -25.57 -17.00 -26.78
CA LEU A 6 -26.31 -16.03 -25.97
C LEU A 6 -25.41 -14.89 -25.50
N TYR A 7 -24.19 -15.21 -25.08
CA TYR A 7 -23.19 -14.24 -24.69
C TYR A 7 -22.81 -13.30 -25.85
N GLU A 8 -22.48 -13.84 -27.02
CA GLU A 8 -22.13 -13.01 -28.19
C GLU A 8 -23.30 -12.14 -28.65
N THR A 9 -24.53 -12.67 -28.59
CA THR A 9 -25.74 -11.87 -28.85
C THR A 9 -25.88 -10.69 -27.88
N ALA A 10 -25.64 -10.93 -26.59
CA ALA A 10 -25.70 -9.89 -25.57
C ALA A 10 -24.60 -8.82 -25.75
N ARG A 11 -23.40 -9.21 -26.20
CA ARG A 11 -22.33 -8.26 -26.55
C ARG A 11 -22.69 -7.40 -27.74
N ALA A 12 -23.26 -7.99 -28.79
CA ALA A 12 -23.71 -7.25 -29.96
C ALA A 12 -24.79 -6.22 -29.58
N ALA A 13 -25.79 -6.64 -28.81
CA ALA A 13 -26.84 -5.74 -28.31
C ALA A 13 -26.27 -4.57 -27.50
N LEU A 14 -25.28 -4.84 -26.63
CA LEU A 14 -24.62 -3.79 -25.86
C LEU A 14 -23.86 -2.78 -26.74
N ALA A 15 -23.23 -3.24 -27.82
CA ALA A 15 -22.50 -2.38 -28.74
C ALA A 15 -23.43 -1.43 -29.50
N GLU A 16 -24.65 -1.88 -29.79
CA GLU A 16 -25.68 -1.10 -30.47
C GLU A 16 -26.32 -0.04 -29.58
N CYS A 17 -26.35 -0.23 -28.26
CA CYS A 17 -26.94 0.73 -27.32
C CYS A 17 -26.39 2.14 -27.50
N ARG A 18 -27.29 3.11 -27.64
CA ARG A 18 -26.98 4.54 -27.77
C ARG A 18 -27.42 5.35 -26.56
N ARG A 19 -28.26 4.77 -25.70
CA ARG A 19 -28.76 5.43 -24.49
C ARG A 19 -28.22 4.79 -23.22
N VAL A 20 -28.09 5.61 -22.18
CA VAL A 20 -27.55 5.20 -20.88
C VAL A 20 -28.46 4.17 -20.19
N ASP A 21 -29.77 4.30 -20.33
CA ASP A 21 -30.75 3.41 -19.71
C ASP A 21 -30.79 2.01 -20.35
N GLU A 22 -30.67 1.91 -21.68
CA GLU A 22 -30.50 0.64 -22.41
C GLU A 22 -29.27 -0.14 -21.90
N VAL A 23 -28.14 0.56 -21.77
CA VAL A 23 -26.90 -0.02 -21.25
C VAL A 23 -27.06 -0.46 -19.79
N LYS A 24 -27.76 0.34 -18.98
CA LYS A 24 -28.03 0.02 -17.57
C LYS A 24 -28.85 -1.25 -17.44
N GLU A 25 -29.86 -1.44 -18.28
CA GLU A 25 -30.68 -2.65 -18.28
C GLU A 25 -29.82 -3.91 -18.54
N ILE A 26 -28.95 -3.86 -19.55
CA ILE A 26 -28.03 -4.97 -19.85
C ILE A 26 -27.07 -5.22 -18.68
N ARG A 27 -26.52 -4.15 -18.10
CA ARG A 27 -25.63 -4.21 -16.93
C ARG A 27 -26.30 -4.91 -15.74
N ASP A 28 -27.55 -4.56 -15.43
CA ASP A 28 -28.27 -5.10 -14.28
C ASP A 28 -28.66 -6.55 -14.48
N LYS A 29 -29.09 -6.92 -15.70
CA LYS A 29 -29.33 -8.32 -16.08
C LYS A 29 -28.05 -9.15 -15.96
N ALA A 30 -26.92 -8.62 -16.43
CA ALA A 30 -25.63 -9.30 -16.33
C ALA A 30 -25.20 -9.53 -14.87
N GLU A 31 -25.40 -8.57 -13.96
CA GLU A 31 -25.14 -8.78 -12.53
C GLU A 31 -26.07 -9.83 -11.91
N ALA A 32 -27.35 -9.84 -12.29
CA ALA A 32 -28.30 -10.85 -11.83
C ALA A 32 -27.91 -12.27 -12.29
N VAL A 33 -27.55 -12.42 -13.57
CA VAL A 33 -27.08 -13.69 -14.13
C VAL A 33 -25.81 -14.15 -13.43
N ARG A 34 -24.87 -13.24 -13.17
CA ARG A 34 -23.63 -13.54 -12.44
C ARG A 34 -23.90 -14.06 -11.03
N ALA A 35 -24.81 -13.41 -10.29
CA ALA A 35 -25.18 -13.84 -8.95
C ALA A 35 -25.81 -15.26 -8.96
N TYR A 36 -26.67 -15.53 -9.94
CA TYR A 36 -27.25 -16.85 -10.14
C TYR A 36 -26.20 -17.91 -10.53
N ALA A 37 -25.34 -17.61 -11.50
CA ALA A 37 -24.26 -18.50 -11.96
C ALA A 37 -23.37 -18.95 -10.81
N ARG A 38 -23.04 -18.01 -9.92
CA ARG A 38 -22.26 -18.29 -8.71
C ARG A 38 -22.97 -19.24 -7.74
N MET A 39 -24.29 -19.08 -7.56
CA MET A 39 -25.09 -20.00 -6.74
C MET A 39 -25.17 -21.40 -7.36
N ALA A 40 -25.29 -21.46 -8.69
CA ALA A 40 -25.32 -22.69 -9.47
C ALA A 40 -23.94 -23.35 -9.65
N ARG A 41 -22.84 -22.66 -9.26
CA ARG A 41 -21.45 -23.05 -9.50
C ARG A 41 -21.12 -23.22 -10.99
N ASP A 42 -21.79 -22.45 -11.84
CA ASP A 42 -21.48 -22.36 -13.27
C ASP A 42 -20.40 -21.29 -13.49
N VAL A 43 -19.14 -21.74 -13.53
CA VAL A 43 -17.96 -20.87 -13.63
C VAL A 43 -17.95 -20.12 -14.97
N GLN A 44 -18.31 -20.78 -16.07
CA GLN A 44 -18.28 -20.18 -17.40
C GLN A 44 -19.33 -19.07 -17.50
N LEU A 45 -20.55 -19.34 -17.03
CA LEU A 45 -21.61 -18.33 -17.01
C LEU A 45 -21.27 -17.15 -16.08
N GLU A 46 -20.60 -17.40 -14.95
CA GLU A 46 -20.14 -16.34 -14.05
C GLU A 46 -19.10 -15.43 -14.74
N MET A 47 -18.14 -16.01 -15.47
CA MET A 47 -17.12 -15.28 -16.22
C MET A 47 -17.75 -14.40 -17.31
N ASP A 48 -18.64 -14.97 -18.11
CA ASP A 48 -19.28 -14.28 -19.24
C ASP A 48 -20.20 -13.15 -18.76
N ALA A 49 -20.96 -13.38 -17.69
CA ALA A 49 -21.80 -12.37 -17.07
C ALA A 49 -20.99 -11.25 -16.41
N ALA A 50 -19.86 -11.58 -15.76
CA ALA A 50 -18.95 -10.59 -15.19
C ALA A 50 -18.34 -9.69 -16.27
N GLU A 51 -17.86 -10.27 -17.37
CA GLU A 51 -17.32 -9.51 -18.50
C GLU A 51 -18.39 -8.61 -19.12
N LEU A 52 -19.59 -9.13 -19.40
CA LEU A 52 -20.67 -8.35 -20.00
C LEU A 52 -21.03 -7.13 -19.14
N ARG A 53 -21.11 -7.32 -17.82
CA ARG A 53 -21.36 -6.24 -16.87
C ARG A 53 -20.24 -5.19 -16.85
N LEU A 54 -18.97 -5.61 -16.94
CA LEU A 54 -17.83 -4.67 -17.05
C LEU A 54 -17.87 -3.85 -18.34
N ARG A 55 -18.15 -4.51 -19.48
CA ARG A 55 -18.30 -3.84 -20.77
C ARG A 55 -19.48 -2.86 -20.76
N ALA A 56 -20.58 -3.22 -20.13
CA ALA A 56 -21.74 -2.35 -19.98
C ALA A 56 -21.42 -1.10 -19.14
N GLU A 57 -20.71 -1.25 -18.01
CA GLU A 57 -20.24 -0.09 -17.23
C GLU A 57 -19.28 0.83 -18.02
N ARG A 58 -18.37 0.25 -18.83
CA ARG A 58 -17.51 1.05 -19.72
C ARG A 58 -18.32 1.84 -20.74
N ARG A 59 -19.24 1.17 -21.45
CA ARG A 59 -20.10 1.80 -22.46
C ARG A 59 -20.95 2.92 -21.85
N MET A 60 -21.53 2.67 -20.69
CA MET A 60 -22.28 3.66 -19.93
C MET A 60 -21.42 4.89 -19.61
N GLY A 61 -20.18 4.69 -19.20
CA GLY A 61 -19.22 5.76 -18.94
C GLY A 61 -18.95 6.65 -20.14
N ILE A 62 -18.75 6.03 -21.31
CA ILE A 62 -18.52 6.73 -22.58
C ILE A 62 -19.74 7.57 -22.97
N LEU A 63 -20.96 7.00 -22.87
CA LEU A 63 -22.19 7.72 -23.17
C LEU A 63 -22.41 8.91 -22.22
N VAL A 64 -22.24 8.71 -20.92
CA VAL A 64 -22.39 9.79 -19.93
C VAL A 64 -21.36 10.89 -20.14
N ALA A 65 -20.10 10.55 -20.49
CA ALA A 65 -19.08 11.53 -20.83
C ALA A 65 -19.45 12.33 -22.09
N SER A 66 -19.99 11.65 -23.11
CA SER A 66 -20.49 12.28 -24.33
C SER A 66 -21.64 13.26 -24.04
N MET A 67 -22.65 12.85 -23.26
CA MET A 67 -23.79 13.71 -22.89
C MET A 67 -23.36 14.95 -22.08
N LYS A 68 -22.28 14.85 -21.30
CA LYS A 68 -21.68 16.01 -20.62
C LYS A 68 -21.00 16.94 -21.61
N ALA A 69 -20.25 16.40 -22.57
CA ALA A 69 -19.55 17.16 -23.58
C ALA A 69 -20.51 17.92 -24.52
N THR A 70 -21.66 17.32 -24.85
CA THR A 70 -22.71 17.95 -25.66
C THR A 70 -23.64 18.88 -24.88
N GLY A 71 -23.50 18.96 -23.55
CA GLY A 71 -24.32 19.81 -22.69
C GLY A 71 -25.73 19.28 -22.41
N GLU A 72 -26.05 18.07 -22.86
CA GLU A 72 -27.34 17.39 -22.66
C GLU A 72 -27.57 16.96 -21.21
N LEU A 73 -26.48 16.68 -20.46
CA LEU A 73 -26.55 16.24 -19.07
C LEU A 73 -26.46 17.40 -18.08
N HIS A 74 -27.33 17.40 -17.08
CA HIS A 74 -27.26 18.34 -15.97
C HIS A 74 -26.05 18.06 -15.07
N VAL A 75 -25.06 18.94 -15.09
CA VAL A 75 -23.75 18.76 -14.40
C VAL A 75 -23.76 19.09 -12.91
N GLY A 76 -24.84 19.70 -12.39
CA GLY A 76 -24.92 20.15 -11.00
C GLY A 76 -24.14 21.45 -10.75
N GLY A 77 -24.64 22.29 -9.85
CA GLY A 77 -24.08 23.60 -9.52
C GLY A 77 -25.15 24.55 -8.99
N ARG A 78 -24.76 25.58 -8.23
CA ARG A 78 -25.69 26.65 -7.82
C ARG A 78 -26.06 27.45 -9.09
N PRO A 79 -27.34 27.68 -9.39
CA PRO A 79 -27.73 28.44 -10.58
C PRO A 79 -27.09 29.82 -10.53
N LYS A 80 -26.47 30.26 -11.64
CA LYS A 80 -26.08 31.66 -11.81
C LYS A 80 -27.35 32.46 -11.95
N THR A 81 -27.65 33.32 -10.99
CA THR A 81 -28.71 34.32 -11.09
C THR A 81 -28.31 35.33 -12.17
N GLY A 82 -29.12 35.46 -13.24
CA GLY A 82 -29.10 36.61 -14.15
C GLY A 82 -28.72 36.37 -15.61
N THR A 83 -29.21 35.30 -16.26
CA THR A 83 -29.16 35.19 -17.73
C THR A 83 -30.53 34.82 -18.28
N ASP A 84 -31.09 35.66 -19.16
CA ASP A 84 -32.35 35.47 -19.90
C ASP A 84 -32.22 34.43 -21.03
N GLU A 85 -31.48 33.35 -20.81
CA GLU A 85 -31.44 32.22 -21.73
C GLU A 85 -32.52 31.21 -21.33
N GLU A 86 -33.40 30.85 -22.28
CA GLU A 86 -34.39 29.79 -22.03
C GLU A 86 -33.67 28.51 -21.54
N PRO A 87 -34.08 27.91 -20.41
CA PRO A 87 -33.39 26.76 -19.87
C PRO A 87 -33.57 25.57 -20.80
N VAL A 88 -32.53 25.22 -21.56
CA VAL A 88 -32.44 23.94 -22.25
C VAL A 88 -32.70 22.85 -21.21
N SER A 89 -33.75 22.05 -21.41
CA SER A 89 -34.12 20.96 -20.49
C SER A 89 -33.01 19.91 -20.47
N LYS A 90 -32.11 20.02 -19.49
CA LYS A 90 -30.98 19.09 -19.32
C LYS A 90 -31.45 17.86 -18.56
N VAL A 91 -31.13 16.69 -19.10
CA VAL A 91 -31.45 15.39 -18.52
C VAL A 91 -30.69 15.23 -17.19
N LYS A 92 -31.36 14.79 -16.13
CA LYS A 92 -30.71 14.46 -14.85
C LYS A 92 -30.29 12.99 -14.84
N LEU A 93 -29.34 12.67 -13.99
CA LEU A 93 -28.89 11.28 -13.78
C LEU A 93 -30.04 10.37 -13.30
N ASP A 94 -30.92 10.89 -12.45
CA ASP A 94 -32.08 10.17 -11.93
C ASP A 94 -33.08 9.82 -13.05
N ASP A 95 -33.22 10.69 -14.06
CA ASP A 95 -34.07 10.45 -15.23
C ASP A 95 -33.53 9.30 -16.11
N LEU A 96 -32.22 9.06 -16.05
CA LEU A 96 -31.53 7.93 -16.70
C LEU A 96 -31.48 6.68 -15.80
N GLY A 97 -32.09 6.76 -14.61
CA GLY A 97 -32.11 5.68 -13.62
C GLY A 97 -30.76 5.39 -12.96
N ILE A 98 -29.74 6.23 -13.13
CA ILE A 98 -28.40 5.99 -12.57
C ILE A 98 -28.11 6.92 -11.41
N ASP A 99 -27.53 6.37 -10.33
CA ASP A 99 -27.09 7.21 -9.22
C ASP A 99 -25.73 7.89 -9.51
N LYS A 100 -25.39 8.90 -8.70
CA LYS A 100 -24.14 9.66 -8.83
C LYS A 100 -22.89 8.79 -8.68
N LYS A 101 -22.91 7.75 -7.84
CA LYS A 101 -21.76 6.86 -7.60
C LYS A 101 -21.51 5.96 -8.81
N LEU A 102 -22.56 5.35 -9.34
CA LEU A 102 -22.53 4.55 -10.56
C LEU A 102 -22.06 5.42 -11.73
N SER A 103 -22.63 6.61 -11.90
CA SER A 103 -22.21 7.55 -12.94
C SER A 103 -20.71 7.90 -12.87
N ALA A 104 -20.23 8.29 -11.67
CA ALA A 104 -18.82 8.62 -11.46
C ALA A 104 -17.88 7.43 -11.70
N ARG A 105 -18.28 6.23 -11.28
CA ARG A 105 -17.54 4.99 -11.52
C ARG A 105 -17.50 4.63 -13.00
N SER A 106 -18.65 4.59 -13.68
CA SER A 106 -18.76 4.27 -15.09
C SER A 106 -17.92 5.21 -15.94
N GLN A 107 -17.97 6.53 -15.69
CA GLN A 107 -17.13 7.51 -16.40
C GLN A 107 -15.63 7.23 -16.25
N LYS A 108 -15.18 6.89 -15.03
CA LYS A 108 -13.77 6.49 -14.80
C LYS A 108 -13.41 5.23 -15.58
N VAL A 109 -14.30 4.23 -15.62
CA VAL A 109 -14.08 3.00 -16.41
C VAL A 109 -14.06 3.28 -17.91
N GLY A 110 -14.94 4.18 -18.39
CA GLY A 110 -15.01 4.63 -19.77
C GLY A 110 -13.75 5.36 -20.25
N GLY A 111 -13.06 6.07 -19.34
CA GLY A 111 -11.81 6.77 -19.63
C GLY A 111 -10.55 5.88 -19.66
N ILE A 112 -10.65 4.59 -19.33
CA ILE A 112 -9.50 3.67 -19.36
C ILE A 112 -9.13 3.37 -20.82
N ALA A 113 -7.84 3.41 -21.16
CA ALA A 113 -7.36 2.98 -22.48
C ALA A 113 -7.83 1.56 -22.82
N GLU A 114 -8.21 1.31 -24.08
CA GLU A 114 -8.84 0.04 -24.50
C GLU A 114 -7.97 -1.17 -24.15
N GLN A 115 -6.68 -1.12 -24.44
CA GLN A 115 -5.73 -2.19 -24.10
C GLN A 115 -5.71 -2.51 -22.60
N ALA A 116 -5.70 -1.49 -21.73
CA ALA A 116 -5.69 -1.67 -20.29
C ALA A 116 -7.02 -2.25 -19.77
N PHE A 117 -8.13 -1.91 -20.42
CA PHE A 117 -9.45 -2.46 -20.11
C PHE A 117 -9.57 -3.93 -20.52
N GLU A 118 -9.13 -4.31 -21.72
CA GLU A 118 -9.15 -5.71 -22.16
C GLU A 118 -8.27 -6.59 -21.26
N ALA A 119 -7.06 -6.12 -20.90
CA ALA A 119 -6.18 -6.84 -19.97
C ALA A 119 -6.83 -7.06 -18.60
N MET A 120 -7.64 -6.11 -18.15
CA MET A 120 -8.37 -6.21 -16.89
C MET A 120 -9.54 -7.19 -16.97
N VAL A 121 -10.33 -7.14 -18.05
CA VAL A 121 -11.38 -8.13 -18.29
C VAL A 121 -10.81 -9.54 -18.26
N ALA A 122 -9.68 -9.77 -18.94
CA ALA A 122 -8.97 -11.04 -18.91
C ALA A 122 -8.54 -11.46 -17.50
N ARG A 123 -7.96 -10.55 -16.70
CA ARG A 123 -7.61 -10.82 -15.29
C ARG A 123 -8.83 -11.18 -14.44
N THR A 124 -9.96 -10.49 -14.62
CA THR A 124 -11.20 -10.80 -13.90
C THR A 124 -11.71 -12.20 -14.25
N ARG A 125 -11.71 -12.56 -15.55
CA ARG A 125 -12.07 -13.91 -16.00
C ARG A 125 -11.19 -14.97 -15.36
N GLN A 126 -9.87 -14.76 -15.37
CA GLN A 126 -8.92 -15.70 -14.78
C GLN A 126 -9.19 -15.91 -13.28
N ARG A 127 -9.40 -14.83 -12.52
CA ARG A 127 -9.70 -14.92 -11.07
C ARG A 127 -10.98 -15.72 -10.77
N ILE A 128 -11.99 -15.62 -11.62
CA ILE A 128 -13.22 -16.41 -11.48
C ILE A 128 -12.93 -17.88 -11.80
N ALA A 129 -12.18 -18.16 -12.88
CA ALA A 129 -11.76 -19.51 -13.25
C ALA A 129 -10.93 -20.21 -12.17
N ASP A 130 -10.02 -19.46 -11.51
CA ASP A 130 -9.17 -19.95 -10.43
C ASP A 130 -9.95 -20.24 -9.13
N GLY A 131 -11.26 -19.97 -9.08
CA GLY A 131 -12.09 -20.21 -7.90
C GLY A 131 -11.81 -19.24 -6.75
N ALA A 132 -11.30 -18.04 -7.04
CA ALA A 132 -10.94 -17.03 -6.03
C ALA A 132 -12.18 -16.42 -5.35
N GLY A 133 -12.86 -17.18 -4.49
CA GLY A 133 -13.89 -16.70 -3.57
C GLY A 133 -14.89 -15.71 -4.16
N LYS A 134 -15.07 -14.55 -3.52
CA LYS A 134 -15.90 -13.46 -4.07
C LYS A 134 -15.01 -12.53 -4.90
N VAL A 135 -15.09 -12.62 -6.22
CA VAL A 135 -14.37 -11.70 -7.11
C VAL A 135 -15.06 -10.33 -7.09
N SER A 136 -14.34 -9.28 -6.68
CA SER A 136 -14.81 -7.90 -6.81
C SER A 136 -14.75 -7.47 -8.28
N LEU A 137 -15.72 -6.69 -8.73
CA LEU A 137 -15.69 -6.03 -10.05
C LEU A 137 -15.36 -4.54 -9.93
N ASP A 138 -14.85 -4.10 -8.79
CA ASP A 138 -14.36 -2.74 -8.57
C ASP A 138 -13.00 -2.52 -9.25
N VAL A 139 -13.09 -2.48 -10.56
CA VAL A 139 -12.02 -2.25 -11.52
C VAL A 139 -11.11 -1.08 -11.17
N ILE A 140 -11.68 0.03 -10.67
CA ILE A 140 -10.91 1.25 -10.41
C ILE A 140 -9.98 1.02 -9.22
N ASN A 141 -10.48 0.39 -8.17
CA ASN A 141 -9.66 0.03 -7.03
C ASN A 141 -8.62 -1.04 -7.39
N ASP A 142 -8.99 -2.01 -8.24
CA ASP A 142 -8.05 -3.02 -8.73
C ASP A 142 -6.92 -2.39 -9.57
N LEU A 143 -7.22 -1.39 -10.41
CA LEU A 143 -6.20 -0.61 -11.12
C LEU A 143 -5.30 0.17 -10.16
N LYS A 144 -5.88 0.92 -9.22
CA LYS A 144 -5.09 1.65 -8.21
C LYS A 144 -4.16 0.73 -7.42
N LYS A 145 -4.64 -0.45 -7.03
CA LYS A 145 -3.83 -1.46 -6.35
C LYS A 145 -2.71 -1.98 -7.26
N ALA A 146 -3.01 -2.25 -8.53
CA ALA A 146 -2.02 -2.71 -9.51
C ALA A 146 -0.94 -1.64 -9.76
N ASP A 147 -1.33 -0.39 -9.95
CA ASP A 147 -0.41 0.74 -10.13
C ASP A 147 0.45 0.95 -8.89
N ALA A 148 -0.14 0.90 -7.69
CA ALA A 148 0.60 0.99 -6.44
C ALA A 148 1.61 -0.16 -6.28
N LYS A 149 1.21 -1.39 -6.65
CA LYS A 149 2.09 -2.57 -6.63
C LYS A 149 3.21 -2.47 -7.66
N ALA A 150 2.91 -2.00 -8.88
CA ALA A 150 3.90 -1.79 -9.93
C ALA A 150 4.90 -0.69 -9.53
N ALA A 151 4.42 0.42 -8.96
CA ALA A 151 5.27 1.50 -8.44
C ALA A 151 6.15 1.02 -7.28
N HIS A 152 5.65 0.15 -6.40
CA HIS A 152 6.48 -0.48 -5.36
C HIS A 152 7.51 -1.44 -5.96
N ALA A 153 7.12 -2.32 -6.88
CA ALA A 153 8.04 -3.24 -7.55
C ALA A 153 9.17 -2.50 -8.30
N ALA A 154 8.85 -1.35 -8.93
CA ALA A 154 9.84 -0.50 -9.58
C ALA A 154 10.83 0.15 -8.59
N ARG A 155 10.41 0.45 -7.34
CA ARG A 155 11.28 0.97 -6.28
C ARG A 155 12.18 -0.10 -5.63
N VAL A 156 11.76 -1.37 -5.66
CA VAL A 156 12.49 -2.48 -5.02
C VAL A 156 13.67 -2.97 -5.88
N HIS A 157 13.72 -2.65 -7.17
CA HIS A 157 14.80 -3.10 -8.04
C HIS A 157 16.10 -2.32 -7.74
N GLN A 158 17.09 -3.02 -7.17
CA GLN A 158 18.41 -2.55 -6.66
C GLN A 158 18.52 -2.22 -5.16
N GLY A 159 17.54 -2.63 -4.33
CA GLY A 159 17.64 -2.53 -2.88
C GLY A 159 18.74 -3.36 -2.23
N CYS A 160 19.11 -3.05 -0.98
CA CYS A 160 20.08 -3.81 -0.21
C CYS A 160 19.63 -5.26 0.06
N ASP A 161 20.60 -6.15 0.20
CA ASP A 161 20.43 -7.53 0.62
C ASP A 161 21.38 -7.91 1.77
N VAL A 162 21.27 -9.14 2.25
CA VAL A 162 22.02 -9.61 3.44
C VAL A 162 23.53 -9.64 3.22
N ASP A 163 24.02 -9.66 1.97
CA ASP A 163 25.45 -9.62 1.68
C ASP A 163 26.04 -8.24 2.01
N ASP A 164 25.24 -7.17 1.95
CA ASP A 164 25.66 -5.83 2.37
C ASP A 164 25.95 -5.79 3.88
N LEU A 165 25.14 -6.50 4.68
CA LEU A 165 25.37 -6.62 6.13
C LEU A 165 26.61 -7.47 6.43
N ALA A 166 26.82 -8.55 5.68
CA ALA A 166 28.03 -9.36 5.77
C ALA A 166 29.28 -8.54 5.42
N THR A 167 29.18 -7.64 4.45
CA THR A 167 30.25 -6.72 4.07
C THR A 167 30.60 -5.78 5.23
N LEU A 168 29.61 -5.17 5.89
CA LEU A 168 29.85 -4.34 7.08
C LEU A 168 30.57 -5.10 8.20
N ILE A 169 30.20 -6.38 8.42
CA ILE A 169 30.83 -7.24 9.41
C ILE A 169 32.29 -7.52 9.03
N ALA A 170 32.56 -7.82 7.76
CA ALA A 170 33.93 -8.08 7.26
C ALA A 170 34.84 -6.86 7.42
N GLU A 171 34.29 -5.64 7.36
CA GLU A 171 35.00 -4.39 7.64
C GLU A 171 35.20 -4.09 9.13
N GLY A 172 34.70 -4.96 10.01
CA GLY A 172 34.75 -4.77 11.46
C GLY A 172 33.84 -3.64 11.96
N ARG A 173 32.83 -3.24 11.18
CA ARG A 173 31.87 -2.20 11.59
C ARG A 173 31.05 -2.70 12.78
N LYS A 174 30.95 -1.84 13.79
CA LYS A 174 30.11 -2.04 14.98
C LYS A 174 29.31 -0.78 15.24
N PHE A 175 28.06 -0.95 15.65
CA PHE A 175 27.12 0.14 15.87
C PHE A 175 26.76 0.26 17.35
N GLY A 176 26.79 1.49 17.86
CA GLY A 176 26.35 1.82 19.23
C GLY A 176 24.83 1.97 19.34
N ALA A 177 24.16 2.23 18.21
CA ALA A 177 22.71 2.30 18.14
C ALA A 177 22.16 1.67 16.86
N ILE A 178 21.14 0.82 17.02
CA ILE A 178 20.45 0.14 15.93
C ILE A 178 18.96 0.47 16.00
N LEU A 179 18.39 1.05 14.95
CA LEU A 179 16.95 1.23 14.75
C LEU A 179 16.44 0.15 13.79
N ILE A 180 15.32 -0.50 14.14
CA ILE A 180 14.72 -1.52 13.29
C ILE A 180 13.19 -1.43 13.29
N ASP A 181 12.59 -1.55 12.10
CA ASP A 181 11.14 -1.69 11.89
C ASP A 181 10.84 -3.03 11.20
N PRO A 182 10.80 -4.15 11.94
CA PRO A 182 10.68 -5.46 11.31
C PRO A 182 9.39 -5.60 10.48
N PRO A 183 9.43 -6.31 9.33
CA PRO A 183 8.27 -6.48 8.46
C PRO A 183 7.33 -7.58 9.00
N TRP A 184 6.70 -7.31 10.15
CA TRP A 184 5.86 -8.25 10.88
C TRP A 184 4.75 -8.85 10.01
N LYS A 185 4.77 -10.17 9.79
CA LYS A 185 3.68 -10.86 9.07
C LYS A 185 2.46 -11.06 9.97
N PHE A 186 1.42 -10.26 9.73
CA PHE A 186 0.12 -10.45 10.37
C PHE A 186 -0.69 -11.57 9.69
N ALA A 187 -1.20 -12.52 10.47
CA ALA A 187 -2.12 -13.55 9.98
C ALA A 187 -3.57 -13.06 10.10
N ALA A 188 -4.17 -12.59 9.00
CA ALA A 188 -5.55 -12.12 9.00
C ALA A 188 -6.55 -13.26 9.29
N ARG A 189 -7.39 -13.09 10.32
CA ARG A 189 -8.48 -14.01 10.66
C ARG A 189 -9.80 -13.48 10.08
N GLY A 190 -10.10 -13.78 8.82
CA GLY A 190 -11.39 -13.41 8.22
C GLY A 190 -11.56 -13.89 6.79
N ALA A 191 -12.82 -14.08 6.35
CA ALA A 191 -13.17 -14.52 4.99
C ALA A 191 -12.74 -13.56 3.86
N GLY A 192 -12.27 -12.36 4.22
CA GLY A 192 -11.68 -11.37 3.30
C GLY A 192 -10.17 -11.53 3.05
N GLY A 193 -9.53 -12.54 3.66
CA GLY A 193 -8.09 -12.78 3.54
C GLY A 193 -7.24 -11.62 4.05
N ASP A 194 -6.03 -11.50 3.49
CA ASP A 194 -5.06 -10.43 3.77
C ASP A 194 -5.49 -9.04 3.28
N GLY A 195 -6.73 -8.85 2.85
CA GLY A 195 -7.29 -7.64 2.22
C GLY A 195 -7.07 -6.27 2.90
N ARG A 196 -6.55 -6.28 4.14
CA ARG A 196 -6.25 -5.12 4.98
C ARG A 196 -4.94 -5.26 5.78
N SER A 197 -4.20 -6.36 5.60
CA SER A 197 -2.96 -6.62 6.32
C SER A 197 -1.77 -5.94 5.62
N ALA A 198 -0.71 -5.72 6.39
CA ALA A 198 0.54 -5.14 5.89
C ALA A 198 1.14 -5.88 4.67
N GLY A 199 0.85 -7.18 4.54
CA GLY A 199 1.32 -8.02 3.43
C GLY A 199 0.78 -7.62 2.06
N GLU A 200 -0.26 -6.78 1.97
CA GLU A 200 -0.68 -6.19 0.68
C GLU A 200 0.25 -5.07 0.20
N HIS A 201 1.06 -4.49 1.09
CA HIS A 201 1.84 -3.27 0.84
C HIS A 201 3.35 -3.49 0.81
N TYR A 202 3.89 -4.52 1.47
CA TYR A 202 5.30 -4.90 1.44
C TYR A 202 5.49 -6.39 1.76
N THR A 203 6.64 -6.97 1.40
CA THR A 203 6.97 -8.36 1.74
C THR A 203 7.09 -8.50 3.26
N THR A 204 6.13 -9.17 3.88
CA THR A 204 6.19 -9.51 5.32
C THR A 204 6.85 -10.86 5.53
N SER A 205 7.69 -10.96 6.56
CA SER A 205 8.42 -12.19 6.88
C SER A 205 7.84 -12.87 8.11
N GLY A 206 7.95 -14.21 8.14
CA GLY A 206 7.86 -14.94 9.41
C GLY A 206 9.02 -14.56 10.34
N LEU A 207 9.05 -15.15 11.53
CA LEU A 207 10.06 -14.81 12.53
C LEU A 207 11.49 -15.24 12.11
N ASP A 208 11.63 -16.42 11.52
CA ASP A 208 12.96 -16.99 11.22
C ASP A 208 13.79 -16.17 10.22
N PRO A 209 13.22 -15.67 9.10
CA PRO A 209 13.97 -14.78 8.21
C PRO A 209 14.43 -13.48 8.89
N ILE A 210 13.66 -12.97 9.86
CA ILE A 210 14.05 -11.76 10.60
C ILE A 210 15.21 -12.11 11.53
N LYS A 211 15.11 -13.20 12.29
CA LYS A 211 16.20 -13.69 13.16
C LYS A 211 17.52 -13.90 12.42
N ALA A 212 17.45 -14.36 11.18
CA ALA A 212 18.63 -14.64 10.36
C ALA A 212 19.47 -13.39 10.03
N LEU A 213 18.97 -12.16 10.27
CA LEU A 213 19.79 -10.96 10.16
C LEU A 213 20.93 -10.99 11.19
N PRO A 214 22.19 -10.70 10.78
CA PRO A 214 23.35 -10.81 11.66
C PRO A 214 23.53 -9.57 12.56
N LEU A 215 22.43 -9.08 13.17
CA LEU A 215 22.46 -7.88 14.01
C LEU A 215 23.29 -8.08 15.29
N ALA A 216 23.38 -9.32 15.76
CA ALA A 216 24.22 -9.65 16.89
C ALA A 216 25.71 -9.35 16.60
N ASP A 217 26.14 -9.58 15.36
CA ASP A 217 27.52 -9.34 14.92
C ASP A 217 27.77 -7.87 14.53
N LEU A 218 26.72 -7.10 14.25
CA LEU A 218 26.84 -5.67 13.95
C LEU A 218 26.75 -4.78 15.20
N ALA A 219 26.18 -5.28 16.29
CA ALA A 219 26.08 -4.54 17.55
C ALA A 219 27.43 -4.45 18.28
N ALA A 220 27.80 -3.25 18.73
CA ALA A 220 28.92 -3.04 19.65
C ALA A 220 28.66 -3.67 21.02
N ASP A 221 29.71 -3.84 21.83
CA ASP A 221 29.61 -4.42 23.19
C ASP A 221 28.65 -3.64 24.09
N ASN A 222 28.62 -2.32 23.93
CA ASN A 222 27.65 -1.41 24.53
C ASN A 222 26.78 -0.82 23.42
N CYS A 223 25.57 -1.36 23.23
CA CYS A 223 24.69 -0.99 22.14
C CYS A 223 23.25 -0.80 22.62
N VAL A 224 22.53 0.14 22.00
CA VAL A 224 21.08 0.33 22.20
C VAL A 224 20.33 -0.04 20.93
N MET A 225 19.33 -0.90 21.06
CA MET A 225 18.40 -1.25 20.01
C MET A 225 17.08 -0.53 20.22
N PHE A 226 16.57 0.08 19.15
CA PHE A 226 15.26 0.71 19.05
C PHE A 226 14.42 -0.11 18.07
N MET A 227 13.38 -0.78 18.55
CA MET A 227 12.55 -1.67 17.73
C MET A 227 11.12 -1.16 17.68
N TRP A 228 10.64 -0.81 16.49
CA TRP A 228 9.21 -0.58 16.27
C TRP A 228 8.43 -1.88 16.43
N MET A 229 7.39 -1.84 17.25
CA MET A 229 6.62 -3.01 17.68
C MET A 229 5.14 -2.80 17.41
N VAL A 230 4.41 -3.89 17.19
CA VAL A 230 2.95 -3.90 16.98
C VAL A 230 2.28 -4.78 18.02
N ASP A 231 1.25 -4.26 18.70
CA ASP A 231 0.63 -4.82 19.92
C ASP A 231 0.21 -6.29 19.87
N TRP A 232 0.00 -6.85 18.67
CA TRP A 232 -0.45 -8.23 18.51
C TRP A 232 0.69 -9.26 18.60
N CYS A 233 1.97 -8.87 18.45
CA CYS A 233 3.11 -9.80 18.47
C CYS A 233 4.23 -9.48 19.48
N PRO A 234 3.95 -9.06 20.73
CA PRO A 234 4.99 -8.71 21.70
C PRO A 234 5.94 -9.87 22.01
N LYS A 235 5.46 -11.12 21.99
CA LYS A 235 6.29 -12.31 22.22
C LYS A 235 7.39 -12.49 21.16
N TRP A 236 7.07 -12.21 19.90
CA TRP A 236 8.05 -12.27 18.82
C TRP A 236 9.11 -11.18 18.95
N ALA A 237 8.70 -9.98 19.38
CA ALA A 237 9.65 -8.89 19.62
C ALA A 237 10.63 -9.23 20.76
N PHE A 238 10.15 -9.78 21.88
CA PHE A 238 11.04 -10.27 22.94
C PHE A 238 12.01 -11.34 22.46
N GLU A 239 11.51 -12.31 21.68
CA GLU A 239 12.32 -13.40 21.14
C GLU A 239 13.41 -12.90 20.18
N LEU A 240 13.14 -11.88 19.37
CA LEU A 240 14.15 -11.24 18.51
C LEU A 240 15.21 -10.49 19.33
N ILE A 241 14.76 -9.70 20.32
CA ILE A 241 15.63 -8.93 21.20
C ILE A 241 16.61 -9.87 21.92
N GLU A 242 16.09 -10.96 22.53
CA GLU A 242 16.90 -11.97 23.20
C GLU A 242 17.83 -12.71 22.22
N HIS A 243 17.31 -13.10 21.04
CA HIS A 243 18.10 -13.81 20.02
C HIS A 243 19.33 -13.00 19.57
N TRP A 244 19.19 -11.69 19.43
CA TRP A 244 20.31 -10.81 19.10
C TRP A 244 21.14 -10.38 20.31
N GLY A 245 20.91 -10.95 21.49
CA GLY A 245 21.72 -10.68 22.69
C GLY A 245 21.50 -9.28 23.28
N PHE A 246 20.27 -8.79 23.24
CA PHE A 246 19.84 -7.57 23.91
C PHE A 246 18.84 -7.92 25.03
N ASP A 247 18.76 -7.03 26.02
CA ASP A 247 17.73 -7.08 27.04
C ASP A 247 16.74 -5.93 26.84
N HIS A 248 15.45 -6.23 26.72
CA HIS A 248 14.42 -5.19 26.74
C HIS A 248 14.45 -4.40 28.05
N LYS A 249 14.34 -3.06 27.96
CA LYS A 249 14.33 -2.16 29.13
C LYS A 249 13.02 -1.41 29.27
N THR A 250 12.56 -0.74 28.22
CA THR A 250 11.39 0.15 28.29
C THR A 250 10.86 0.48 26.89
N THR A 251 9.77 1.22 26.80
CA THR A 251 9.40 1.94 25.58
C THR A 251 10.28 3.17 25.42
N ALA A 252 11.06 3.24 24.33
CA ALA A 252 11.85 4.42 23.97
C ALA A 252 10.94 5.57 23.56
N PHE A 253 9.98 5.26 22.67
CA PHE A 253 9.11 6.24 22.07
C PHE A 253 7.71 5.68 21.85
N THR A 254 6.72 6.55 21.99
CA THR A 254 5.31 6.25 21.71
C THR A 254 4.81 7.28 20.71
N TRP A 255 4.48 6.84 19.50
CA TRP A 255 3.91 7.68 18.45
C TRP A 255 2.39 7.70 18.53
N ALA A 256 1.86 8.76 19.14
CA ALA A 256 0.45 9.10 19.07
C ALA A 256 0.14 9.71 17.69
N LYS A 257 -0.66 8.97 16.91
CA LYS A 257 -0.90 9.26 15.50
C LYS A 257 -2.01 10.26 15.33
N GLU A 258 -1.70 11.42 14.76
CA GLU A 258 -2.72 12.32 14.24
C GLU A 258 -3.18 11.84 12.86
N ASN A 259 -4.37 12.24 12.43
CA ASN A 259 -4.81 12.00 11.07
C ASN A 259 -3.94 12.79 10.06
N ALA A 260 -4.14 12.52 8.76
CA ALA A 260 -3.31 13.15 7.72
C ALA A 260 -3.46 14.69 7.64
N SER A 261 -4.53 15.27 8.22
CA SER A 261 -4.68 16.73 8.29
C SER A 261 -3.99 17.35 9.50
N GLY A 262 -3.51 16.55 10.46
CA GLY A 262 -3.02 17.03 11.76
C GLY A 262 -4.14 17.52 12.69
N GLU A 263 -5.40 17.41 12.28
CA GLU A 263 -6.55 17.90 13.04
C GLU A 263 -7.33 16.71 13.62
N GLY A 264 -6.78 16.12 14.68
CA GLY A 264 -7.39 15.02 15.43
C GLY A 264 -6.68 13.68 15.26
N TRP A 265 -7.21 12.64 15.91
CA TRP A 265 -6.52 11.36 16.05
C TRP A 265 -6.79 10.41 14.88
N HIS A 266 -5.73 9.74 14.42
CA HIS A 266 -5.86 8.60 13.53
C HIS A 266 -6.53 7.43 14.25
N MET A 267 -7.40 6.72 13.55
CA MET A 267 -8.06 5.52 14.04
C MET A 267 -7.51 4.30 13.30
N GLY A 268 -6.58 3.59 13.93
CA GLY A 268 -5.94 2.44 13.35
C GLY A 268 -6.80 1.18 13.38
N GLN A 269 -6.22 0.10 12.88
CA GLN A 269 -6.88 -1.20 12.77
C GLN A 269 -6.92 -1.92 14.12
N GLY A 270 -7.75 -2.95 14.24
CA GLY A 270 -7.75 -3.80 15.43
C GLY A 270 -9.07 -4.55 15.62
N TYR A 271 -8.98 -5.73 16.24
CA TYR A 271 -10.11 -6.63 16.44
C TYR A 271 -10.95 -6.27 17.67
N TRP A 272 -10.31 -5.91 18.78
CA TRP A 272 -10.97 -5.60 20.05
C TRP A 272 -11.10 -4.09 20.27
N THR A 273 -10.01 -3.36 20.05
CA THR A 273 -9.95 -1.89 20.09
C THR A 273 -9.36 -1.37 18.78
N ARG A 274 -9.57 -0.09 18.48
CA ARG A 274 -8.94 0.58 17.34
C ARG A 274 -7.55 1.05 17.76
N SER A 275 -6.51 0.66 17.02
CA SER A 275 -5.13 0.95 17.42
C SER A 275 -4.75 2.41 17.25
N ASN A 276 -4.11 2.95 18.27
CA ASN A 276 -3.36 4.21 18.38
C ASN A 276 -2.95 4.24 19.86
N PRO A 277 -1.65 4.33 20.22
CA PRO A 277 -0.45 4.69 19.44
C PRO A 277 0.31 3.52 18.78
N GLU A 278 1.48 3.80 18.20
CA GLU A 278 2.54 2.80 17.91
C GLU A 278 3.73 3.01 18.85
N ASP A 279 4.32 1.91 19.33
CA ASP A 279 5.46 1.94 20.26
C ASP A 279 6.77 1.51 19.60
N CYS A 280 7.85 2.16 20.04
CA CYS A 280 9.23 1.81 19.75
C CYS A 280 9.91 1.40 21.06
N TRP A 281 10.29 0.14 21.18
CA TRP A 281 10.94 -0.39 22.37
C TRP A 281 12.44 -0.14 22.38
N LEU A 282 12.97 0.07 23.58
CA LEU A 282 14.39 0.20 23.88
C LEU A 282 14.90 -1.09 24.49
N ALA A 283 15.91 -1.69 23.88
CA ALA A 283 16.68 -2.78 24.44
C ALA A 283 18.16 -2.44 24.47
N THR A 284 18.93 -3.04 25.37
CA THR A 284 20.36 -2.75 25.52
C THR A 284 21.18 -4.01 25.54
N ARG A 285 22.38 -3.94 24.97
CA ARG A 285 23.47 -4.89 25.15
C ARG A 285 24.58 -4.21 25.94
N GLY A 286 25.11 -4.89 26.95
CA GLY A 286 26.15 -4.34 27.84
C GLY A 286 25.64 -3.17 28.68
N HIS A 287 26.45 -2.13 28.80
CA HIS A 287 26.20 -0.94 29.64
C HIS A 287 26.34 0.38 28.86
N PRO A 288 25.51 0.61 27.83
CA PRO A 288 25.56 1.84 27.04
C PRO A 288 25.20 3.06 27.89
N GLN A 289 25.82 4.19 27.59
CA GLN A 289 25.63 5.44 28.32
C GLN A 289 24.54 6.30 27.65
N ARG A 290 23.66 6.86 28.48
CA ARG A 290 22.68 7.87 28.04
C ARG A 290 23.36 9.24 28.01
N MET A 291 23.39 9.87 26.84
CA MET A 291 23.98 11.20 26.66
C MET A 291 23.09 12.32 27.22
N ASN A 292 21.78 12.26 26.92
CA ASN A 292 20.84 13.30 27.31
C ASN A 292 19.59 12.72 27.97
N ALA A 293 19.15 13.33 29.07
CA ALA A 293 17.99 12.89 29.85
C ALA A 293 16.69 13.60 29.45
N ASP A 294 16.75 14.60 28.57
CA ASP A 294 15.62 15.46 28.20
C ASP A 294 14.82 14.96 26.99
N VAL A 295 15.27 13.87 26.36
CA VAL A 295 14.60 13.24 25.22
C VAL A 295 13.26 12.65 25.69
N ARG A 296 12.16 13.16 25.14
CA ARG A 296 10.80 12.75 25.50
C ARG A 296 10.38 11.48 24.79
N GLN A 297 9.66 10.61 25.49
CA GLN A 297 9.07 9.39 24.92
C GLN A 297 7.92 9.69 23.93
N LEU A 298 7.05 10.65 24.26
CA LEU A 298 5.87 10.93 23.42
C LEU A 298 6.28 11.66 22.12
N ILE A 299 5.80 11.12 21.01
CA ILE A 299 5.84 11.68 19.66
C ILE A 299 4.39 11.89 19.23
N VAL A 300 4.02 13.12 18.88
CA VAL A 300 2.71 13.46 18.31
C VAL A 300 2.96 13.95 16.90
N ALA A 301 2.53 13.16 15.91
CA ALA A 301 2.77 13.48 14.51
C ALA A 301 1.67 12.87 13.62
N PRO A 302 1.34 13.52 12.49
CA PRO A 302 0.35 13.01 11.54
C PRO A 302 0.83 11.74 10.84
N VAL A 303 -0.12 10.87 10.50
CA VAL A 303 0.14 9.74 9.61
C VAL A 303 0.54 10.24 8.21
N MET A 304 1.56 9.61 7.64
CA MET A 304 2.10 9.93 6.31
C MET A 304 1.86 8.75 5.35
N GLU A 305 2.77 8.52 4.40
CA GLU A 305 2.73 7.34 3.53
C GLU A 305 2.71 6.03 4.35
N HIS A 306 2.19 4.96 3.75
CA HIS A 306 1.90 3.71 4.46
C HIS A 306 3.13 3.16 5.20
N SER A 307 3.02 3.01 6.53
CA SER A 307 4.06 2.54 7.44
C SER A 307 5.30 3.45 7.56
N ARG A 308 5.26 4.69 7.06
CA ARG A 308 6.32 5.68 7.30
C ARG A 308 6.27 6.15 8.75
N LYS A 309 7.37 5.95 9.48
CA LYS A 309 7.56 6.41 10.85
C LYS A 309 7.97 7.90 10.89
N PRO A 310 7.71 8.64 11.99
CA PRO A 310 8.10 10.04 12.11
C PRO A 310 9.60 10.24 11.98
N ASP A 311 9.99 11.20 11.14
CA ASP A 311 11.39 11.50 10.85
C ASP A 311 12.18 11.88 12.12
N GLU A 312 11.52 12.53 13.09
CA GLU A 312 12.12 13.00 14.34
C GLU A 312 12.69 11.89 15.24
N ILE A 313 12.37 10.62 14.97
CA ILE A 313 12.89 9.48 15.73
C ILE A 313 14.42 9.42 15.67
N HIS A 314 15.01 9.68 14.51
CA HIS A 314 16.46 9.62 14.29
C HIS A 314 17.17 10.70 15.11
N ASP A 315 16.65 11.93 15.08
CA ASP A 315 17.24 13.07 15.77
C ASP A 315 17.13 12.89 17.29
N ARG A 316 16.02 12.29 17.76
CA ARG A 316 15.85 11.92 19.17
C ARG A 316 16.82 10.82 19.59
N ILE A 317 17.07 9.81 18.76
CA ILE A 317 18.04 8.75 19.06
C ILE A 317 19.47 9.32 19.10
N MET A 318 19.85 10.14 18.12
CA MET A 318 21.16 10.80 18.08
C MET A 318 21.38 11.73 19.27
N ARG A 319 20.31 12.34 19.81
CA ARG A 319 20.37 13.11 21.06
C ARG A 319 20.49 12.19 22.29
N LEU A 320 19.82 11.04 22.29
CA LEU A 320 19.72 10.16 23.46
C LEU A 320 21.01 9.38 23.73
N VAL A 321 21.62 8.80 22.70
CA VAL A 321 22.77 7.89 22.79
C VAL A 321 23.78 8.09 21.66
N GLU A 322 25.02 7.69 21.92
CA GLU A 322 26.11 7.77 20.95
C GLU A 322 26.00 6.69 19.88
N GLY A 323 26.40 7.03 18.65
CA GLY A 323 26.50 6.10 17.52
C GLY A 323 27.80 5.26 17.57
N PRO A 324 28.25 4.70 16.44
CA PRO A 324 27.68 4.81 15.09
C PRO A 324 26.24 4.27 14.99
N TYR A 325 25.45 4.79 14.04
CA TYR A 325 24.02 4.49 13.91
C TYR A 325 23.71 3.62 12.68
N LEU A 326 22.86 2.61 12.85
CA LEU A 326 22.37 1.71 11.80
C LEU A 326 20.83 1.66 11.81
N GLU A 327 20.20 1.85 10.66
CA GLU A 327 18.77 1.61 10.45
C GLU A 327 18.56 0.36 9.58
N ILE A 328 17.73 -0.57 10.04
CA ILE A 328 17.37 -1.81 9.34
C ILE A 328 15.92 -1.75 8.88
N TYR A 329 15.68 -2.17 7.63
CA TYR A 329 14.42 -1.99 6.88
C TYR A 329 14.10 -0.51 6.58
N ALA A 330 15.13 0.31 6.42
CA ALA A 330 15.00 1.69 6.00
C ALA A 330 14.39 1.78 4.59
N ARG A 331 13.68 2.89 4.31
CA ARG A 331 13.11 3.17 2.97
C ARG A 331 13.70 4.39 2.28
N ARG A 332 14.58 5.11 2.96
CA ARG A 332 15.29 6.28 2.44
C ARG A 332 16.62 6.46 3.20
N PRO A 333 17.63 7.08 2.60
CA PRO A 333 18.86 7.44 3.29
C PRO A 333 18.59 8.47 4.38
N ARG A 334 19.48 8.50 5.39
CA ARG A 334 19.43 9.45 6.49
C ARG A 334 20.84 9.88 6.89
N ASP A 335 21.07 11.19 6.91
CA ASP A 335 22.35 11.77 7.28
C ASP A 335 22.78 11.30 8.67
N GLY A 336 24.04 10.86 8.79
CA GLY A 336 24.60 10.31 10.03
C GLY A 336 24.24 8.85 10.32
N TRP A 337 23.44 8.19 9.48
CA TRP A 337 23.03 6.79 9.63
C TRP A 337 23.52 5.94 8.47
N VAL A 338 23.98 4.73 8.78
CA VAL A 338 24.02 3.66 7.77
C VAL A 338 22.59 3.14 7.64
N THR A 339 22.03 3.14 6.44
CA THR A 339 20.63 2.72 6.21
C THR A 339 20.62 1.48 5.35
N TRP A 340 19.91 0.44 5.77
CA TRP A 340 19.82 -0.82 5.04
C TRP A 340 18.37 -1.20 4.83
N GLY A 341 18.01 -1.49 3.58
CA GLY A 341 16.66 -1.91 3.21
C GLY A 341 16.49 -2.13 1.73
N ASN A 342 15.41 -2.83 1.36
CA ASN A 342 15.11 -3.21 -0.02
C ASN A 342 14.67 -2.03 -0.91
N GLU A 343 14.53 -0.83 -0.36
CA GLU A 343 14.26 0.42 -1.09
C GLU A 343 15.45 1.41 -0.99
N ILE A 344 16.60 0.97 -0.47
CA ILE A 344 17.81 1.78 -0.33
C ILE A 344 18.82 1.42 -1.43
N SER A 345 19.46 2.42 -2.04
CA SER A 345 20.54 2.19 -3.00
C SER A 345 21.69 1.43 -2.34
N ARG A 346 22.20 0.42 -3.05
CA ARG A 346 23.41 -0.33 -2.65
C ARG A 346 24.70 0.45 -2.86
N GLU A 347 24.63 1.62 -3.49
CA GLU A 347 25.80 2.45 -3.78
C GLU A 347 26.58 2.80 -2.51
N GLN A 348 25.92 3.05 -1.36
CA GLN A 348 26.62 3.27 -0.08
C GLN A 348 27.49 2.07 0.38
N PHE A 349 27.29 0.90 -0.21
CA PHE A 349 28.07 -0.32 0.01
C PHE A 349 29.02 -0.63 -1.16
N ALA A 350 29.03 0.20 -2.21
CA ALA A 350 29.89 0.00 -3.37
C ALA A 350 31.37 0.16 -3.00
N ARG A 351 32.20 -0.55 -3.76
CA ARG A 351 33.66 -0.51 -3.64
C ARG A 351 34.24 -0.07 -4.98
N ASP A 352 35.29 0.73 -4.94
CA ASP A 352 36.06 1.06 -6.13
C ASP A 352 36.85 -0.16 -6.63
N ALA A 353 37.56 -0.01 -7.76
CA ALA A 353 38.37 -1.09 -8.34
C ALA A 353 39.54 -1.54 -7.43
N ALA A 354 39.88 -0.77 -6.40
CA ALA A 354 40.89 -1.08 -5.40
C ALA A 354 40.28 -1.71 -4.12
N GLY A 355 38.96 -1.88 -4.06
CA GLY A 355 38.26 -2.44 -2.90
C GLY A 355 38.05 -1.43 -1.77
N GLN A 356 38.20 -0.12 -2.01
CA GLN A 356 37.90 0.92 -1.04
C GLN A 356 36.43 1.36 -1.12
N PRO A 357 35.79 1.74 0.00
CA PRO A 357 34.44 2.29 -0.01
C PRO A 357 34.37 3.51 -0.93
N ILE A 358 33.42 3.52 -1.86
CA ILE A 358 33.18 4.69 -2.70
C ILE A 358 32.57 5.77 -1.80
N THR A 359 33.09 7.00 -1.88
CA THR A 359 32.56 8.15 -1.14
C THR A 359 31.36 8.73 -1.89
N HIS A 360 30.24 8.93 -1.19
CA HIS A 360 29.01 9.46 -1.78
C HIS A 360 28.71 10.87 -1.28
N ASP A 361 28.07 11.67 -2.14
CA ASP A 361 27.58 12.98 -1.77
C ASP A 361 26.44 12.81 -0.78
N GLU A 362 26.58 13.48 0.38
CA GLU A 362 25.73 13.27 1.55
C GLU A 362 24.26 13.64 1.32
N LYS A 363 23.94 14.41 0.27
CA LYS A 363 22.56 14.87 -0.02
C LYS A 363 21.88 14.14 -1.15
N THR A 364 22.66 13.68 -2.13
CA THR A 364 22.14 13.12 -3.38
C THR A 364 22.34 11.61 -3.48
N GLY A 365 23.29 11.03 -2.74
CA GLY A 365 23.68 9.64 -2.84
C GLY A 365 24.54 9.33 -4.07
N GLU A 366 24.82 10.32 -4.92
CA GLU A 366 25.69 10.15 -6.09
C GLU A 366 27.14 9.93 -5.68
N VAL A 367 27.90 9.19 -6.50
CA VAL A 367 29.33 8.94 -6.29
C VAL A 367 30.10 10.25 -6.38
N VAL A 368 30.91 10.57 -5.37
CA VAL A 368 31.89 11.66 -5.42
C VAL A 368 33.16 11.10 -6.07
N GLU A 369 33.50 11.60 -7.25
CA GLU A 369 34.76 11.28 -7.95
C GLU A 369 36.01 11.76 -7.19
#